data_AF-A0A7R9DV69-F1
#
_entry.id   AF-A0A7R9DV69-F1
#
_cell.length_a   1.000
_cell.length_b   1.000
_cell.length_c   1.000
_cell.angle_alpha   90.00
_cell.angle_beta   90.00
_cell.angle_gamma   90.00
#
_symmetry.space_group_name_H-M   'P 1'
#
loop_
_entity.id
_entity.type
_entity.pdbx_description
1 polymer ?
#
loop_
_entity_poly.entity_id
_entity_poly.type
_entity_poly.pdbx_seq_one_letter_code
_entity_poly.pdbx_strand_id
1 'polypeptide(L)'
;MLGPFWVSSDENNLVPRNYSWHKNHSLIFIDNPVGTGFSYTENDAGYASNQTQVGNELYSAMSQFFTLFPELQKRDFFISGESYAGKR
;
A
#
# COMPACT_ATOMS: atom_id res chain seq x y z
N MET A 1 -8.14 -9.16 -8.36
CA MET A 1 -7.29 -9.54 -7.21
C MET A 1 -5.82 -9.30 -7.58
N LEU A 2 -5.12 -8.49 -6.78
CA LEU A 2 -3.90 -7.79 -7.21
C LEU A 2 -2.59 -8.48 -6.81
N GLY A 3 -2.59 -9.27 -5.73
CA GLY A 3 -1.37 -9.93 -5.21
C GLY A 3 -0.88 -11.14 -6.04
N PRO A 4 0.40 -11.53 -5.91
CA PRO A 4 0.99 -12.67 -6.63
C PRO A 4 0.57 -14.04 -6.09
N PHE A 5 0.10 -14.13 -4.84
CA PHE A 5 -0.28 -15.38 -4.18
C PHE A 5 -1.69 -15.30 -3.59
N TRP A 6 -2.27 -16.45 -3.28
CA TRP A 6 -3.40 -16.58 -2.35
C TRP A 6 -3.04 -17.59 -1.27
N VAL A 7 -3.62 -17.41 -0.09
CA VAL A 7 -3.42 -18.33 1.05
C VAL A 7 -4.38 -19.49 0.89
N SER A 8 -3.85 -20.71 0.79
CA SER A 8 -4.66 -21.93 0.75
C SER A 8 -5.48 -22.09 2.02
N SER A 9 -6.66 -22.70 1.91
CA SER A 9 -7.48 -23.08 3.07
C SER A 9 -6.76 -24.05 4.01
N ASP A 10 -5.75 -24.75 3.50
CA ASP A 10 -4.78 -25.49 4.30
C ASP A 10 -3.73 -24.50 4.80
N GLU A 11 -3.94 -24.00 6.01
CA GLU A 11 -3.12 -23.00 6.68
C GLU A 11 -1.61 -23.32 6.51
N ASN A 12 -0.86 -22.34 5.98
CA ASN A 12 0.59 -22.33 5.69
C ASN A 12 1.04 -22.58 4.24
N ASN A 13 0.15 -22.73 3.26
CA ASN A 13 0.57 -22.81 1.85
C ASN A 13 0.22 -21.54 1.06
N LEU A 14 1.24 -20.92 0.45
CA LEU A 14 1.09 -19.86 -0.53
C LEU A 14 0.98 -20.45 -1.93
N VAL A 15 -0.14 -20.23 -2.61
CA VAL A 15 -0.35 -20.73 -3.97
C VAL A 15 -0.19 -19.57 -4.97
N PRO A 16 0.69 -19.70 -5.98
CA PRO A 16 0.89 -18.65 -6.98
C PRO A 16 -0.37 -18.44 -7.82
N ARG A 17 -0.65 -17.19 -8.16
CA ARG A 17 -1.80 -16.81 -9.00
C ARG A 17 -1.39 -16.73 -10.46
N ASN A 18 -2.09 -17.49 -11.32
CA ASN A 18 -1.83 -17.49 -12.77
C ASN A 18 -2.13 -16.14 -13.45
N TYR A 19 -3.03 -15.32 -12.89
CA TYR A 19 -3.39 -14.00 -13.41
C TYR A 19 -3.31 -12.96 -12.30
N SER A 20 -2.30 -12.07 -12.36
CA SER A 20 -2.09 -11.01 -11.38
C SER A 20 -1.33 -9.85 -12.02
N TRP A 21 -1.64 -8.62 -11.60
CA TRP A 21 -1.10 -7.39 -12.20
C TRP A 21 0.41 -7.24 -12.04
N HIS A 22 1.02 -7.94 -11.08
CA HIS A 22 2.47 -7.95 -10.87
C HIS A 22 3.27 -8.44 -12.09
N LYS A 23 2.64 -9.17 -13.02
CA LYS A 23 3.33 -9.71 -14.21
C LYS A 23 3.84 -8.61 -15.15
N ASN A 24 3.13 -7.49 -15.23
CA ASN A 24 3.44 -6.40 -16.15
C ASN A 24 3.65 -5.04 -15.44
N HIS A 25 3.38 -4.96 -14.13
CA HIS A 25 3.46 -3.72 -13.35
C HIS A 25 4.13 -3.97 -12.01
N SER A 26 4.89 -2.99 -11.53
CA SER A 26 5.33 -2.96 -10.13
C SER A 26 4.16 -2.52 -9.26
N LEU A 27 3.81 -3.35 -8.26
CA LEU A 27 2.72 -3.06 -7.33
C LEU A 27 3.30 -2.74 -5.95
N ILE A 28 2.81 -1.66 -5.34
CA ILE A 28 3.12 -1.30 -3.96
C ILE A 28 1.81 -1.39 -3.17
N PHE A 29 1.81 -2.17 -2.11
CA PHE A 29 0.70 -2.27 -1.16
C PHE A 29 1.07 -1.47 0.08
N ILE A 30 0.21 -0.53 0.49
CA ILE A 30 0.45 0.34 1.63
C ILE A 30 -0.73 0.17 2.59
N ASP A 31 -0.42 -0.26 3.81
CA ASP A 31 -1.39 -0.27 4.90
C ASP A 31 -1.50 1.15 5.49
N ASN A 32 -2.64 1.80 5.27
CA ASN A 32 -2.87 3.19 5.66
C ASN A 32 -4.30 3.35 6.23
N PRO A 33 -4.49 4.13 7.31
CA PRO A 33 -3.51 4.91 8.08
C PRO A 33 -2.68 4.10 9.08
N VAL A 34 -1.75 4.77 9.76
CA VAL A 34 -1.00 4.23 10.91
C VAL A 34 -1.98 3.60 11.90
N GLY A 35 -1.69 2.37 12.34
CA GLY A 35 -2.58 1.51 13.11
C GLY A 35 -3.32 0.45 12.28
N THR A 36 -3.24 0.50 10.94
CA THR A 36 -3.82 -0.52 10.05
C THR A 36 -2.79 -1.58 9.68
N GLY A 37 -3.18 -2.86 9.75
CA GLY A 37 -2.31 -3.97 9.34
C GLY A 37 -1.02 -4.02 10.14
N PHE A 38 0.12 -3.83 9.46
CA PHE A 38 1.44 -3.78 10.10
C PHE A 38 1.98 -2.35 10.33
N SER A 39 1.25 -1.30 9.93
CA SER A 39 1.67 0.09 10.16
C SER A 39 1.45 0.47 11.63
N TYR A 40 2.50 0.87 12.37
CA TYR A 40 2.43 1.24 13.79
C TYR A 40 3.24 2.51 14.13
N THR A 41 2.94 3.11 15.29
CA THR A 41 3.66 4.25 15.86
C THR A 41 3.92 3.99 17.35
N GLU A 42 5.06 4.45 17.86
CA GLU A 42 5.38 4.42 19.29
C GLU A 42 4.83 5.65 20.05
N ASN A 43 4.28 6.61 19.32
CA ASN A 43 3.70 7.84 19.85
C ASN A 43 2.22 7.92 19.47
N ASP A 44 1.35 8.11 20.47
CA ASP A 44 -0.10 8.25 20.29
C ASP A 44 -0.48 9.43 19.37
N ALA A 45 0.34 10.47 19.29
CA ALA A 45 0.14 11.58 18.35
C ALA A 45 0.37 11.19 16.88
N GLY A 46 0.95 10.01 16.62
CA GLY A 46 1.20 9.47 15.28
C GLY A 46 -0.02 8.77 14.66
N TYR A 47 -1.10 8.59 15.40
CA TYR A 47 -2.36 8.08 14.82
C TYR A 47 -3.11 9.21 14.14
N ALA A 48 -3.54 8.97 12.90
CA ALA A 48 -4.31 9.93 12.14
C ALA A 48 -5.69 10.17 12.77
N SER A 49 -5.99 11.42 13.10
CA SER A 49 -7.25 11.82 13.75
C SER A 49 -8.36 12.21 12.77
N ASN A 50 -8.01 12.43 11.49
CA ASN A 50 -8.94 12.85 10.44
C ASN A 50 -8.43 12.46 9.04
N GLN A 51 -9.32 12.49 8.04
CA GLN A 51 -9.02 12.06 6.67
C GLN A 51 -7.93 12.89 5.97
N THR A 52 -7.83 14.18 6.27
CA THR A 52 -6.76 15.05 5.73
C THR A 52 -5.39 14.58 6.20
N GLN A 53 -5.28 14.21 7.48
CA GLN A 53 -4.04 13.68 8.06
C GLN A 53 -3.66 12.34 7.42
N VAL A 54 -4.63 11.45 7.18
CA VAL A 54 -4.42 10.18 6.46
C VAL A 54 -3.81 10.42 5.08
N GLY A 55 -4.35 11.39 4.32
CA GLY A 55 -3.84 11.75 3.00
C GLY A 55 -2.43 12.35 3.03
N ASN A 56 -2.15 13.22 4.01
CA ASN A 56 -0.82 13.82 4.18
C ASN A 56 0.25 12.79 4.56
N GLU A 57 -0.10 11.83 5.42
CA GLU A 57 0.78 10.73 5.81
C GLU A 57 1.08 9.82 4.61
N LEU A 58 0.06 9.48 3.82
CA LEU A 58 0.24 8.69 2.59
C LEU A 58 1.12 9.42 1.57
N TYR A 59 0.90 10.72 1.36
CA TYR A 59 1.74 11.54 0.49
C TYR A 59 3.19 11.58 0.98
N SER A 60 3.40 11.74 2.28
CA SER A 60 4.73 11.74 2.89
C SER A 60 5.44 10.40 2.72
N ALA A 61 4.72 9.28 2.88
CA ALA A 61 5.25 7.94 2.64
C ALA A 61 5.66 7.74 1.17
N MET A 62 4.84 8.20 0.22
CA MET A 62 5.17 8.14 -1.21
C MET A 62 6.37 9.02 -1.58
N SER A 63 6.47 10.21 -1.00
CA SER A 63 7.62 11.10 -1.20
C SER A 63 8.93 10.45 -0.71
N GLN A 64 8.90 9.82 0.47
CA GLN A 64 10.04 9.07 1.00
C GLN A 64 10.37 7.86 0.13
N PHE A 65 9.36 7.12 -0.34
CA PHE A 65 9.55 6.00 -1.26
C PHE A 65 10.30 6.42 -2.52
N PHE A 66 9.89 7.51 -3.18
CA PHE A 66 10.59 8.01 -4.37
C PHE A 66 11.95 8.64 -4.09
N THR A 67 12.21 9.04 -2.85
CA THR A 67 13.55 9.48 -2.42
C THR A 67 14.50 8.27 -2.32
N LEU A 68 14.01 7.12 -1.85
CA LEU A 68 14.77 5.88 -1.78
C LEU A 68 14.94 5.18 -3.14
N PHE A 69 13.94 5.30 -4.01
CA PHE A 69 13.91 4.68 -5.35
C PHE A 69 13.76 5.74 -6.47
N PRO A 70 14.73 6.64 -6.65
CA PRO A 70 14.65 7.75 -7.59
C PRO A 70 14.49 7.29 -9.05
N GLU A 71 14.96 6.10 -9.41
CA GLU A 71 14.81 5.49 -10.72
C GLU A 71 13.35 5.21 -11.10
N LEU A 72 12.46 5.07 -10.11
CA LEU A 72 11.04 4.81 -10.33
C LEU A 72 10.24 6.09 -10.61
N GLN A 73 10.79 7.28 -10.33
CA GLN A 73 10.09 8.57 -10.53
C GLN A 73 9.74 8.84 -12.01
N LYS A 74 10.50 8.25 -12.94
CA LYS A 74 10.28 8.42 -14.39
C LYS A 74 9.24 7.46 -14.97
N ARG A 75 8.68 6.56 -14.17
CA ARG A 75 7.70 5.58 -14.62
C ARG A 75 6.28 6.12 -14.51
N ASP A 76 5.39 5.62 -15.37
CA ASP A 76 3.97 5.90 -15.24
C ASP A 76 3.46 5.40 -13.90
N PHE A 77 2.84 6.32 -13.14
CA PHE A 77 2.38 6.07 -11.78
C PHE A 77 0.85 6.13 -11.73
N PHE A 78 0.25 5.09 -11.15
CA PHE A 78 -1.20 4.96 -11.02
C PHE A 78 -1.56 4.70 -9.56
N ILE A 79 -2.53 5.46 -9.04
CA ILE A 79 -3.08 5.25 -7.69
C ILE A 79 -4.42 4.55 -7.83
N SER A 80 -4.56 3.41 -7.16
CA SER A 80 -5.82 2.68 -7.03
C SER A 80 -5.99 2.25 -5.58
N GLY A 81 -7.20 2.30 -5.04
CA GLY A 81 -7.49 1.73 -3.74
C GLY A 81 -8.90 1.17 -3.66
N GLU A 82 -9.09 0.22 -2.75
CA GLU A 82 -10.36 -0.46 -2.56
C GLU A 82 -11.10 0.13 -1.36
N SER A 83 -12.43 0.18 -1.45
CA SER A 83 -13.38 0.58 -0.41
C SER A 83 -13.37 2.06 0.03
N TYR A 84 -12.25 2.61 0.55
CA TYR A 84 -12.22 3.96 1.16
C TYR A 84 -11.26 4.96 0.51
N ALA A 85 -10.43 4.52 -0.44
CA ALA A 85 -9.44 5.37 -1.12
C ALA A 85 -10.05 6.39 -2.11
N GLY A 86 -11.38 6.48 -2.19
CA GLY A 86 -12.12 7.35 -3.11
C GLY A 86 -12.93 8.47 -2.43
N LYS A 87 -12.81 8.69 -1.12
CA LYS A 87 -13.54 9.80 -0.48
C LYS A 87 -12.88 11.14 -0.80
N ARG A 88 -13.62 11.97 -1.53
CA ARG A 88 -13.38 13.40 -1.75
C ARG A 88 -13.63 14.20 -0.48
#